data_AF-A0A2C9LRM8-F1
#
_entry.id   AF-A0A2C9LRM8-F1
#
_cell.length_a   1.000
_cell.length_b   1.000
_cell.length_c   1.000
_cell.angle_alpha   90.00
_cell.angle_beta   90.00
_cell.angle_gamma   90.00
#
_symmetry.space_group_name_H-M   'P 1'
#
loop_
_entity.id
_entity.type
_entity.pdbx_description
1 polymer ?
#
loop_
_entity_poly.entity_id
_entity_poly.type
_entity_poly.pdbx_seq_one_letter_code
_entity_poly.pdbx_strand_id
1 'polypeptide(L)'
;MDDVEDDIQSLRQFGTELIIATVVQCLKVILGDIDLPSSLPPGMSARFRLGASLANHVQDLGYKGGDLGYQTFLYSNETEIRKIFMFLVEKLPKESSQAADEPIGASVLLQRAISTEINTQLSMAWLPSFLKDKGVRTRSKPPGWQIEGACCLQHYHSCPVFIPKSIGNISNKVPKELRSYYIKHLPYVTNQTNLHRDLAPSIMEANSLEVAVSQDWENEWNQIGLASRLSQQEFKKRKYEKLLKMIKDRLQQDSQLQEKIDSQTAISDLNQILTNIETQNKTGNVKTKGSRFAHTEKLQYAKDEEKTMSQIGPAVPEKDKDTEEELEKKRKEEVDSLRTELSSITAGLEKLELEVKKFSTGRQEMEEEMASQKKSIEEKNAAYKVKKRTLDLLPEAEANIEKLQVLEKSFLKQYLCSSFRPCDLYGR
;
A
#
# COMPACT_ATOMS: atom_id res chain seq x y z
N MET A 1 -38.31 -6.79 22.10
CA MET A 1 -39.14 -7.44 21.07
C MET A 1 -38.71 -8.89 21.16
N ASP A 2 -39.31 -9.60 22.11
CA ASP A 2 -38.96 -11.00 22.33
C ASP A 2 -39.56 -11.78 21.15
N ASP A 3 -38.70 -12.49 20.43
CA ASP A 3 -39.03 -13.29 19.25
C ASP A 3 -40.17 -14.23 19.60
N VAL A 4 -41.31 -14.08 18.92
CA VAL A 4 -42.31 -15.14 18.91
C VAL A 4 -41.69 -16.24 18.05
N GLU A 5 -41.32 -17.37 18.67
CA GLU A 5 -40.74 -18.51 17.94
C GLU A 5 -41.60 -18.84 16.71
N ASP A 6 -40.97 -18.92 15.53
CA ASP A 6 -41.61 -19.13 14.22
C ASP A 6 -42.45 -20.43 14.12
N ASP A 7 -42.41 -21.28 15.16
CA ASP A 7 -43.11 -22.56 15.26
C ASP A 7 -44.51 -22.48 15.91
N ILE A 8 -44.95 -21.30 16.37
CA ILE A 8 -46.26 -21.11 17.01
C ILE A 8 -47.36 -20.90 15.95
N GLN A 9 -48.08 -21.97 15.61
CA GLN A 9 -49.17 -21.98 14.62
C GLN A 9 -50.58 -21.73 15.21
N SER A 10 -50.75 -21.82 16.53
CA SER A 10 -52.07 -21.63 17.16
C SER A 10 -52.01 -21.10 18.60
N LEU A 11 -53.11 -20.49 19.06
CA LEU A 11 -53.26 -19.97 20.43
C LEU A 11 -53.16 -21.06 21.51
N ARG A 12 -53.22 -22.36 21.14
CA ARG A 12 -53.01 -23.48 22.07
C ARG A 12 -51.56 -23.64 22.49
N GLN A 13 -50.63 -23.16 21.66
CA GLN A 13 -49.19 -23.21 21.92
C GLN A 13 -48.70 -21.99 22.72
N PHE A 14 -49.58 -21.03 23.00
CA PHE A 14 -49.25 -19.88 23.83
C PHE A 14 -49.11 -20.32 25.29
N GLY A 15 -47.87 -20.33 25.78
CA GLY A 15 -47.60 -20.49 27.20
C GLY A 15 -48.18 -19.32 28.03
N THR A 16 -48.43 -19.57 29.31
CA THR A 16 -48.95 -18.56 30.25
C THR A 16 -48.04 -17.32 30.34
N GLU A 17 -46.73 -17.52 30.24
CA GLU A 17 -45.74 -16.43 30.21
C GLU A 17 -45.91 -15.53 28.99
N LEU A 18 -46.11 -16.12 27.81
CA LEU A 18 -46.30 -15.39 26.56
C LEU A 18 -47.64 -14.63 26.55
N ILE A 19 -48.70 -15.23 27.09
CA ILE A 19 -50.01 -14.58 27.23
C ILE A 19 -49.89 -13.35 28.12
N ILE A 20 -49.27 -13.49 29.29
CA ILE A 20 -49.09 -12.38 30.24
C ILE A 20 -48.21 -11.28 29.64
N ALA A 21 -47.09 -11.64 29.02
CA ALA A 21 -46.21 -10.68 28.34
C ALA A 21 -46.96 -9.90 27.25
N THR A 22 -47.74 -10.59 26.42
CA THR A 22 -48.52 -9.97 25.33
C THR A 22 -49.59 -9.02 25.87
N VAL A 23 -50.35 -9.43 26.89
CA VAL A 23 -51.39 -8.58 27.51
C VAL A 23 -50.76 -7.35 28.17
N VAL A 24 -49.67 -7.52 28.94
CA VAL A 24 -48.92 -6.41 29.54
C VAL A 24 -48.45 -5.43 28.47
N GLN A 25 -47.94 -5.95 27.35
CA GLN A 25 -47.46 -5.12 26.24
C GLN A 25 -48.60 -4.34 25.58
N CYS A 26 -49.73 -4.98 25.30
CA CYS A 26 -50.91 -4.30 24.77
C CYS A 26 -51.40 -3.20 25.73
N LEU A 27 -51.47 -3.48 27.03
CA LEU A 27 -51.91 -2.50 28.02
C LEU A 27 -50.96 -1.31 28.14
N LYS A 28 -49.63 -1.54 28.13
CA LYS A 28 -48.63 -0.46 28.11
C LYS A 28 -48.76 0.45 26.91
N VAL A 29 -49.07 -0.12 25.74
CA VAL A 29 -49.28 0.65 24.50
C VAL A 29 -50.58 1.45 24.54
N ILE A 30 -51.65 0.91 25.16
CA ILE A 30 -52.97 1.57 25.22
C ILE A 30 -53.01 2.68 26.28
N LEU A 31 -52.44 2.44 27.46
CA LEU A 31 -52.57 3.32 28.63
C LEU A 31 -51.31 4.15 28.93
N GLY A 32 -50.16 3.84 28.31
CA GLY A 32 -48.94 4.66 28.32
C GLY A 32 -48.12 4.61 29.62
N ASP A 33 -48.77 4.59 30.79
CA ASP A 33 -48.11 4.70 32.11
C ASP A 33 -48.61 3.62 33.08
N ILE A 34 -48.26 2.35 32.81
CA ILE A 34 -48.57 1.24 33.69
C ILE A 34 -47.29 0.53 34.14
N ASP A 35 -47.04 0.57 35.45
CA ASP A 35 -45.96 -0.17 36.11
C ASP A 35 -46.34 -1.65 36.33
N LEU A 36 -46.39 -2.41 35.24
CA LEU A 36 -46.57 -3.87 35.26
C LEU A 36 -45.31 -4.58 34.76
N PRO A 37 -44.83 -5.63 35.47
CA PRO A 37 -43.71 -6.45 35.00
C PRO A 37 -44.10 -7.22 33.74
N SER A 38 -43.23 -7.22 32.73
CA SER A 38 -43.43 -7.95 31.47
C SER A 38 -43.10 -9.44 31.56
N SER A 39 -42.44 -9.87 32.65
CA SER A 39 -42.10 -11.26 32.92
C SER A 39 -42.92 -11.83 34.08
N LEU A 40 -43.20 -13.14 34.03
CA LEU A 40 -43.95 -13.83 35.06
C LEU A 40 -43.08 -13.99 36.34
N PRO A 41 -43.49 -13.47 37.51
CA PRO A 41 -42.72 -13.62 38.74
C PRO A 41 -42.59 -15.09 39.16
N PRO A 42 -41.49 -15.52 39.82
CA PRO A 42 -41.30 -16.91 40.22
C PRO A 42 -42.25 -17.37 41.35
N GLY A 43 -42.76 -16.44 42.18
CA GLY A 43 -43.62 -16.76 43.33
C GLY A 43 -45.12 -16.74 43.02
N MET A 44 -45.87 -17.78 43.44
CA MET A 44 -47.32 -17.91 43.18
C MET A 44 -48.17 -16.73 43.68
N SER A 45 -47.83 -16.14 44.83
CA SER A 45 -48.54 -14.96 45.35
C SER A 45 -48.30 -13.69 44.53
N ALA A 46 -47.14 -13.58 43.88
CA ALA A 46 -46.85 -12.48 42.96
C ALA A 46 -47.54 -12.71 41.60
N ARG A 47 -47.62 -13.95 41.13
CA ARG A 47 -48.40 -14.32 39.93
C ARG A 47 -49.89 -14.02 40.09
N PHE A 48 -50.47 -14.33 41.24
CA PHE A 48 -51.86 -13.99 41.56
C PHE A 48 -52.11 -12.48 41.51
N ARG A 49 -51.24 -11.69 42.17
CA ARG A 49 -51.34 -10.23 42.19
C ARG A 49 -51.22 -9.63 40.79
N LEU A 50 -50.29 -10.14 39.98
CA LEU A 50 -50.13 -9.74 38.58
C LEU A 50 -51.38 -10.06 37.76
N GLY A 51 -51.88 -11.30 37.82
CA GLY A 51 -53.09 -11.71 37.10
C GLY A 51 -54.34 -10.93 37.50
N ALA A 52 -54.50 -10.63 38.79
CA ALA A 52 -55.59 -9.79 39.28
C ALA A 52 -55.47 -8.34 38.81
N SER A 53 -54.25 -7.79 38.81
CA SER A 53 -53.99 -6.44 38.30
C SER A 53 -54.30 -6.36 36.80
N LEU A 54 -53.87 -7.34 36.00
CA LEU A 54 -54.19 -7.41 34.57
C LEU A 54 -55.69 -7.47 34.30
N ALA A 55 -56.42 -8.30 35.06
CA ALA A 55 -57.87 -8.39 34.95
C ALA A 55 -58.55 -7.04 35.21
N ASN A 56 -58.15 -6.34 36.27
CA ASN A 56 -58.69 -5.02 36.60
C ASN A 56 -58.42 -4.01 35.49
N HIS A 57 -57.18 -3.93 34.97
CA HIS A 57 -56.86 -2.99 33.88
C HIS A 57 -57.65 -3.29 32.60
N VAL A 58 -57.89 -4.57 32.27
CA VAL A 58 -58.70 -4.95 31.10
C VAL A 58 -60.19 -4.65 31.34
N GLN A 59 -60.68 -4.82 32.56
CA GLN A 59 -62.05 -4.44 32.94
C GLN A 59 -62.26 -2.93 32.93
N ASP A 60 -61.29 -2.15 33.42
CA ASP A 60 -61.30 -0.68 33.41
C ASP A 60 -61.33 -0.12 31.98
N LEU A 61 -60.73 -0.84 31.02
CA LEU A 61 -60.84 -0.53 29.58
C LEU A 61 -62.25 -0.78 29.00
N GLY A 62 -63.17 -1.36 29.77
CA GLY A 62 -64.57 -1.59 29.42
C GLY A 62 -64.85 -2.94 28.77
N TYR A 63 -64.07 -3.97 29.08
CA TYR A 63 -64.33 -5.33 28.59
C TYR A 63 -65.64 -5.88 29.17
N LYS A 64 -66.58 -6.28 28.31
CA LYS A 64 -67.94 -6.73 28.69
C LYS A 64 -68.08 -8.25 28.87
N GLY A 65 -66.98 -9.00 28.76
CA GLY A 65 -67.00 -10.46 28.76
C GLY A 65 -66.80 -11.06 30.15
N GLY A 66 -67.83 -11.06 31.00
CA GLY A 66 -67.79 -11.74 32.31
C GLY A 66 -66.76 -11.19 33.32
N ASP A 67 -66.75 -11.77 34.52
CA ASP A 67 -65.81 -11.40 35.57
C ASP A 67 -64.42 -11.98 35.25
N LEU A 68 -63.52 -11.11 34.76
CA LEU A 68 -62.12 -11.46 34.56
C LEU A 68 -61.43 -11.57 35.91
N GLY A 69 -60.71 -12.67 36.11
CA GLY A 69 -59.93 -12.89 37.32
C GLY A 69 -58.50 -13.31 36.99
N TYR A 70 -57.68 -13.44 38.04
CA TYR A 70 -56.32 -13.97 37.90
C TYR A 70 -56.29 -15.38 37.27
N GLN A 71 -57.37 -16.16 37.44
CA GLN A 71 -57.51 -17.51 36.90
C GLN A 71 -57.52 -17.51 35.37
N THR A 72 -58.10 -16.48 34.74
CA THR A 72 -58.20 -16.37 33.28
C THR A 72 -56.82 -16.30 32.62
N PHE A 73 -55.83 -15.69 33.28
CA PHE A 73 -54.46 -15.59 32.76
C PHE A 73 -53.57 -16.75 33.22
N LEU A 74 -53.69 -17.20 34.48
CA LEU A 74 -52.85 -18.29 35.01
C LEU A 74 -53.30 -19.69 34.52
N TYR A 75 -54.60 -19.87 34.27
CA TYR A 75 -55.23 -21.11 33.82
C TYR A 75 -56.00 -20.83 32.53
N SER A 76 -55.25 -20.38 31.53
CA SER A 76 -55.76 -19.83 30.27
C SER A 76 -56.72 -20.78 29.53
N ASN A 77 -57.93 -20.30 29.27
CA ASN A 77 -58.89 -20.91 28.36
C ASN A 77 -58.76 -20.24 26.98
N GLU A 78 -58.55 -21.04 25.93
CA GLU A 78 -58.35 -20.57 24.54
C GLU A 78 -59.46 -19.61 24.09
N THR A 79 -60.71 -19.90 24.47
CA THR A 79 -61.87 -19.10 24.06
C THR A 79 -61.93 -17.74 24.74
N GLU A 80 -61.48 -17.64 25.99
CA GLU A 80 -61.46 -16.40 26.76
C GLU A 80 -60.27 -15.53 26.36
N ILE A 81 -59.08 -16.12 26.25
CA ILE A 81 -57.87 -15.42 25.81
C ILE A 81 -58.03 -14.87 24.39
N ARG A 82 -58.66 -15.60 23.47
CA ARG A 82 -58.96 -15.10 22.12
C ARG A 82 -59.86 -13.85 22.16
N LYS A 83 -60.90 -13.85 22.99
CA LYS A 83 -61.80 -12.70 23.13
C LYS A 83 -61.09 -11.50 23.74
N ILE A 84 -60.24 -11.73 24.74
CA ILE A 84 -59.43 -10.69 25.39
C ILE A 84 -58.44 -10.10 24.38
N PHE A 85 -57.73 -10.92 23.61
CA PHE A 85 -56.81 -10.42 22.59
C PHE A 85 -57.52 -9.70 21.46
N MET A 86 -58.65 -10.18 20.97
CA MET A 86 -59.45 -9.44 20.00
C MET A 86 -59.85 -8.07 20.54
N PHE A 87 -60.32 -7.99 21.78
CA PHE A 87 -60.67 -6.72 22.42
C PHE A 87 -59.47 -5.79 22.57
N LEU A 88 -58.34 -6.29 23.06
CA LEU A 88 -57.12 -5.49 23.21
C LEU A 88 -56.61 -4.99 21.86
N VAL A 89 -56.62 -5.83 20.82
CA VAL A 89 -56.23 -5.44 19.46
C VAL A 89 -57.16 -4.39 18.88
N GLU A 90 -58.46 -4.45 19.15
CA GLU A 90 -59.41 -3.40 18.75
C GLU A 90 -59.14 -2.07 19.45
N LYS A 91 -58.58 -2.11 20.66
CA LYS A 91 -58.25 -0.94 21.49
C LYS A 91 -56.82 -0.45 21.30
N LEU A 92 -55.95 -1.20 20.61
CA LEU A 92 -54.64 -0.71 20.23
C LEU A 92 -54.78 0.56 19.37
N PRO A 93 -53.88 1.54 19.52
CA PRO A 93 -53.83 2.68 18.61
C PRO A 93 -53.62 2.13 17.19
N LYS A 94 -54.68 2.11 16.39
CA LYS A 94 -54.58 1.65 15.00
C LYS A 94 -53.70 2.66 14.26
N GLU A 95 -52.52 2.22 13.80
CA GLU A 95 -51.62 3.01 12.94
C GLU A 95 -52.28 3.47 11.60
N SER A 96 -53.57 3.19 11.37
CA SER A 96 -54.30 3.58 10.17
C SER A 96 -55.52 4.50 10.41
N SER A 97 -55.81 4.95 11.64
CA SER A 97 -56.98 5.84 11.90
C SER A 97 -56.68 7.14 12.64
N GLN A 98 -55.46 7.65 12.50
CA GLN A 98 -55.16 9.10 12.61
C GLN A 98 -54.81 9.68 11.23
N ALA A 99 -55.60 9.32 10.23
CA ALA A 99 -55.47 9.80 8.85
C ALA A 99 -56.66 10.68 8.42
N ALA A 100 -57.41 11.27 9.34
CA ALA A 100 -58.64 12.00 8.97
C ALA A 100 -58.77 13.45 9.45
N ASP A 101 -58.09 13.96 10.50
CA ASP A 101 -58.50 15.27 11.05
C ASP A 101 -57.42 16.23 11.57
N GLU A 102 -56.13 15.98 11.33
CA GLU A 102 -55.12 17.03 11.52
C GLU A 102 -54.32 17.22 10.22
N PRO A 103 -54.09 18.47 9.76
CA PRO A 103 -53.19 18.71 8.65
C PRO A 103 -51.80 18.30 9.13
N ILE A 104 -51.36 17.10 8.72
CA ILE A 104 -50.04 16.56 9.08
C ILE A 104 -49.02 17.64 8.74
N GLY A 105 -48.44 18.25 9.78
CA GLY A 105 -47.51 19.36 9.60
C GLY A 105 -46.40 18.93 8.64
N ALA A 106 -45.99 19.82 7.74
CA ALA A 106 -44.98 19.52 6.71
C ALA A 106 -43.70 18.86 7.30
N SER A 107 -43.36 19.22 8.54
CA SER A 107 -42.27 18.60 9.31
C SER A 107 -42.48 17.09 9.56
N VAL A 108 -43.68 16.67 9.95
CA VAL A 108 -44.00 15.25 10.22
C VAL A 108 -44.01 14.44 8.92
N LEU A 109 -44.52 15.02 7.82
CA LEU A 109 -44.42 14.39 6.49
C LEU A 109 -42.97 14.24 6.05
N LEU A 110 -42.14 15.25 6.28
CA LEU A 110 -40.72 15.19 5.97
C LEU A 110 -40.00 14.14 6.81
N GLN A 111 -40.23 14.08 8.13
CA GLN A 111 -39.63 13.06 9.00
C GLN A 111 -40.04 11.65 8.59
N ARG A 112 -41.31 11.44 8.22
CA ARG A 112 -41.78 10.17 7.65
C ARG A 112 -41.09 9.85 6.33
N ALA A 113 -40.95 10.83 5.43
CA ALA A 113 -40.24 10.64 4.17
C ALA A 113 -38.75 10.30 4.38
N ILE A 114 -38.07 10.98 5.29
CA ILE A 114 -36.67 10.71 5.67
C ILE A 114 -36.54 9.31 6.23
N SER A 115 -37.37 8.94 7.20
CA SER A 115 -37.35 7.61 7.83
C SER A 115 -37.61 6.50 6.81
N THR A 116 -38.57 6.72 5.90
CA THR A 116 -38.87 5.78 4.82
C THR A 116 -37.67 5.63 3.89
N GLU A 117 -37.06 6.74 3.47
CA GLU A 117 -35.89 6.74 2.58
C GLU A 117 -34.68 6.04 3.24
N ILE A 118 -34.39 6.32 4.51
CA ILE A 118 -33.31 5.65 5.25
C ILE A 118 -33.55 4.15 5.33
N ASN A 119 -34.76 3.72 5.70
CA ASN A 119 -35.11 2.30 5.76
C ASN A 119 -34.98 1.63 4.38
N THR A 120 -35.40 2.30 3.31
CA THR A 120 -35.18 1.77 1.96
C THR A 120 -33.69 1.63 1.66
N GLN A 121 -32.85 2.62 2.01
CA GLN A 121 -31.41 2.56 1.79
C GLN A 121 -30.72 1.44 2.55
N LEU A 122 -31.10 1.23 3.82
CA LEU A 122 -30.56 0.16 4.65
C LEU A 122 -31.01 -1.23 4.20
N SER A 123 -32.22 -1.36 3.64
CA SER A 123 -32.72 -2.62 3.11
C SER A 123 -32.08 -3.04 1.78
N MET A 124 -31.40 -2.13 1.08
CA MET A 124 -30.74 -2.44 -0.18
C MET A 124 -29.40 -3.18 0.04
N ALA A 125 -29.08 -4.09 -0.88
CA ALA A 125 -27.74 -4.70 -0.91
C ALA A 125 -26.65 -3.62 -1.03
N TRP A 126 -25.63 -3.73 -0.18
CA TRP A 126 -24.43 -2.90 -0.28
C TRP A 126 -23.66 -3.24 -1.56
N LEU A 127 -23.27 -2.21 -2.31
CA LEU A 127 -22.45 -2.32 -3.51
C LEU A 127 -21.20 -1.47 -3.34
N PRO A 128 -20.00 -1.98 -3.67
CA PRO A 128 -18.79 -1.19 -3.75
C PRO A 128 -18.91 0.00 -4.70
N SER A 129 -18.25 1.13 -4.38
CA SER A 129 -18.32 2.37 -5.17
C SER A 129 -17.86 2.20 -6.62
N PHE A 130 -16.94 1.30 -6.91
CA PHE A 130 -16.46 1.04 -8.27
C PHE A 130 -17.48 0.33 -9.16
N LEU A 131 -18.52 -0.28 -8.59
CA LEU A 131 -19.66 -0.84 -9.34
C LEU A 131 -20.76 0.20 -9.59
N LYS A 132 -20.63 1.42 -9.04
CA LYS A 132 -21.59 2.52 -9.19
C LYS A 132 -21.03 3.55 -10.16
N ASP A 133 -21.51 3.57 -11.40
CA ASP A 133 -21.14 4.62 -12.33
C ASP A 133 -21.60 5.98 -11.80
N LYS A 134 -20.65 6.88 -11.53
CA LYS A 134 -20.88 8.21 -10.93
C LYS A 134 -21.66 8.20 -9.61
N GLY A 135 -21.64 7.09 -8.86
CA GLY A 135 -22.43 6.94 -7.63
C GLY A 135 -23.94 6.85 -7.88
N VAL A 136 -24.37 6.61 -9.11
CA VAL A 136 -25.79 6.53 -9.46
C VAL A 136 -26.28 5.07 -9.35
N ARG A 137 -27.43 4.87 -8.72
CA ARG A 137 -28.12 3.58 -8.66
C ARG A 137 -29.58 3.74 -9.10
N THR A 138 -30.07 2.73 -9.82
CA THR A 138 -31.49 2.62 -10.15
C THR A 138 -32.27 2.05 -8.97
N ARG A 139 -33.31 2.75 -8.52
CA ARG A 139 -34.28 2.24 -7.54
C ARG A 139 -35.43 1.53 -8.23
N SER A 140 -35.93 0.48 -7.59
CA SER A 140 -37.14 -0.22 -8.02
C SER A 140 -38.41 0.49 -7.57
N LYS A 141 -38.43 1.11 -6.38
CA LYS A 141 -39.60 1.82 -5.83
C LYS A 141 -39.19 3.03 -4.95
N PRO A 142 -39.67 4.25 -5.27
CA PRO A 142 -40.24 4.63 -6.57
C PRO A 142 -39.19 4.44 -7.68
N PRO A 143 -39.61 4.09 -8.91
CA PRO A 143 -38.68 3.93 -10.02
C PRO A 143 -37.99 5.26 -10.31
N GLY A 144 -36.67 5.26 -10.29
CA GLY A 144 -35.87 6.46 -10.50
C GLY A 144 -34.39 6.24 -10.28
N TRP A 145 -33.62 7.29 -10.54
CA TRP A 145 -32.18 7.32 -10.30
C TRP A 145 -31.92 8.01 -8.96
N GLN A 146 -31.10 7.40 -8.11
CA GLN A 146 -30.60 8.04 -6.89
C GLN A 146 -29.09 8.18 -6.97
N ILE A 147 -28.57 9.29 -6.47
CA ILE A 147 -27.15 9.47 -6.23
C ILE A 147 -26.89 8.96 -4.82
N GLU A 148 -26.28 7.79 -4.71
CA GLU A 148 -25.77 7.31 -3.43
C GLU A 148 -24.45 8.05 -3.16
N GLY A 149 -24.30 8.62 -1.96
CA GLY A 149 -23.10 9.35 -1.56
C GLY A 149 -21.87 8.47 -1.73
N ALA A 150 -21.05 8.82 -2.71
CA ALA A 150 -19.80 8.15 -3.12
C ALA A 150 -19.37 8.54 -4.55
N CYS A 151 -20.02 9.49 -5.22
CA CYS A 151 -19.71 9.80 -6.63
C CYS A 151 -18.23 10.16 -6.88
N CYS A 152 -17.52 10.57 -5.82
CA CYS A 152 -16.09 10.86 -5.79
C CYS A 152 -15.24 9.87 -4.98
N LEU A 153 -15.80 8.77 -4.46
CA LEU A 153 -15.02 7.71 -3.81
C LEU A 153 -14.25 6.92 -4.88
N GLN A 154 -12.99 7.27 -5.03
CA GLN A 154 -12.03 6.57 -5.87
C GLN A 154 -11.18 5.63 -5.01
N HIS A 155 -10.62 4.60 -5.63
CA HIS A 155 -9.56 3.84 -4.98
C HIS A 155 -8.41 4.79 -4.62
N TYR A 156 -7.95 4.72 -3.37
CA TYR A 156 -6.77 5.44 -2.96
C TYR A 156 -5.58 4.91 -3.77
N HIS A 157 -5.01 5.78 -4.60
CA HIS A 157 -3.83 5.47 -5.39
C HIS A 157 -2.88 6.66 -5.32
N SER A 158 -1.75 6.44 -4.66
CA SER A 158 -0.67 7.43 -4.53
C SER A 158 0.54 6.97 -5.34
N CYS A 159 1.13 7.89 -6.08
CA CYS A 159 2.38 7.71 -6.80
C CYS A 159 3.51 8.47 -6.08
N PRO A 160 4.76 8.01 -6.17
CA PRO A 160 5.90 8.79 -5.71
C PRO A 160 5.97 10.13 -6.45
N VAL A 161 5.93 11.23 -5.70
CA VAL A 161 6.12 12.60 -6.22
C VAL A 161 7.41 13.20 -5.69
N PHE A 162 8.12 13.90 -6.57
CA PHE A 162 9.39 14.53 -6.30
C PHE A 162 9.19 16.04 -6.13
N ILE A 163 9.35 16.50 -4.91
CA ILE A 163 9.29 17.91 -4.54
C ILE A 163 10.71 18.37 -4.21
N PRO A 164 11.15 19.52 -4.73
CA PRO A 164 12.51 19.95 -4.48
C PRO A 164 12.71 20.33 -3.01
N LYS A 165 13.74 19.72 -2.39
CA LYS A 165 14.01 19.81 -0.96
C LYS A 165 14.91 21.00 -0.64
N SER A 166 14.81 21.52 0.59
CA SER A 166 15.69 22.58 1.13
C SER A 166 15.55 23.97 0.49
N ILE A 167 14.50 24.22 -0.29
CA ILE A 167 14.25 25.56 -0.89
C ILE A 167 13.64 26.54 0.12
N GLY A 168 12.89 26.05 1.11
CA GLY A 168 12.22 26.89 2.13
C GLY A 168 13.12 27.37 3.27
N ASN A 169 14.28 26.73 3.48
CA ASN A 169 15.21 27.10 4.54
C ASN A 169 16.38 27.90 3.97
N ILE A 170 16.37 29.22 4.17
CA ILE A 170 17.40 30.17 3.71
C ILE A 170 18.82 29.78 4.21
N SER A 171 18.90 29.04 5.32
CA SER A 171 20.15 28.54 5.90
C SER A 171 20.77 27.38 5.12
N ASN A 172 20.00 26.62 4.32
CA ASN A 172 20.49 25.45 3.61
C ASN A 172 20.88 25.83 2.18
N LYS A 173 22.19 25.89 1.90
CA LYS A 173 22.70 26.15 0.55
C LYS A 173 22.44 24.94 -0.34
N VAL A 174 21.51 25.07 -1.28
CA VAL A 174 21.29 24.08 -2.34
C VAL A 174 22.44 24.19 -3.36
N PRO A 175 23.11 23.07 -3.72
CA PRO A 175 24.14 23.07 -4.77
C PRO A 175 23.63 23.65 -6.10
N LYS A 176 24.49 24.32 -6.86
CA LYS A 176 24.11 25.02 -8.11
C LYS A 176 23.62 24.04 -9.17
N GLU A 177 24.20 22.86 -9.20
CA GLU A 177 23.89 21.75 -10.11
C GLU A 177 22.49 21.22 -9.80
N LEU A 178 22.18 20.99 -8.52
CA LEU A 178 20.88 20.51 -8.07
C LEU A 178 19.78 21.54 -8.33
N ARG A 179 20.07 22.84 -8.12
CA ARG A 179 19.16 23.92 -8.48
C ARG A 179 18.90 23.97 -9.98
N SER A 180 19.94 23.77 -10.79
CA SER A 180 19.80 23.70 -12.26
C SER A 180 18.94 22.52 -12.68
N TYR A 181 19.09 21.36 -12.03
CA TYR A 181 18.23 20.20 -12.24
C TYR A 181 16.76 20.49 -11.89
N TYR A 182 16.48 21.08 -10.73
CA TYR A 182 15.11 21.43 -10.33
C TYR A 182 14.43 22.39 -11.30
N ILE A 183 15.17 23.30 -11.92
CA ILE A 183 14.61 24.28 -12.87
C ILE A 183 14.43 23.67 -14.27
N LYS A 184 15.38 22.84 -14.74
CA LYS A 184 15.44 22.39 -16.13
C LYS A 184 14.82 21.02 -16.38
N HIS A 185 14.88 20.12 -15.40
CA HIS A 185 14.59 18.69 -15.60
C HIS A 185 13.51 18.13 -14.68
N LEU A 186 13.23 18.76 -13.53
CA LEU A 186 12.16 18.31 -12.64
C LEU A 186 10.80 18.81 -13.16
N PRO A 187 9.89 17.93 -13.60
CA PRO A 187 8.54 18.34 -13.98
C PRO A 187 7.76 18.89 -12.77
N TYR A 188 6.83 19.80 -13.02
CA TYR A 188 5.90 20.26 -11.99
C TYR A 188 5.13 19.09 -11.40
N VAL A 189 4.79 19.18 -10.10
CA VAL A 189 4.08 18.10 -9.37
C VAL A 189 2.77 17.71 -10.08
N THR A 190 2.08 18.68 -10.67
CA THR A 190 0.85 18.47 -11.48
C THR A 190 1.04 17.58 -12.71
N ASN A 191 2.28 17.44 -13.19
CA ASN A 191 2.64 16.72 -14.39
C ASN A 191 3.45 15.45 -14.07
N GLN A 192 3.64 15.11 -12.79
CA GLN A 192 4.38 13.92 -12.37
C GLN A 192 3.49 12.66 -12.30
N THR A 193 2.16 12.83 -12.17
CA THR A 193 1.23 11.71 -12.13
C THR A 193 0.70 11.37 -13.52
N ASN A 194 0.54 10.08 -13.81
CA ASN A 194 -0.07 9.62 -15.06
C ASN A 194 -1.53 10.06 -15.19
N LEU A 195 -2.21 10.20 -14.06
CA LEU A 195 -3.61 10.60 -13.97
C LEU A 195 -3.74 11.77 -13.00
N HIS A 196 -4.52 12.77 -13.37
CA HIS A 196 -4.73 13.95 -12.54
C HIS A 196 -5.43 13.61 -11.21
N ARG A 197 -6.25 12.56 -11.18
CA ARG A 197 -6.94 12.12 -9.96
C ARG A 197 -5.98 11.62 -8.87
N ASP A 198 -4.79 11.15 -9.26
CA ASP A 198 -3.79 10.60 -8.35
C ASP A 198 -2.94 11.71 -7.72
N LEU A 199 -3.03 12.95 -8.19
CA LEU A 199 -2.21 14.07 -7.72
C LEU A 199 -2.41 14.35 -6.23
N ALA A 200 -3.65 14.56 -5.81
CA ALA A 200 -4.00 14.85 -4.43
C ALA A 200 -3.58 13.71 -3.47
N PRO A 201 -3.94 12.44 -3.69
CA PRO A 201 -3.49 11.35 -2.82
C PRO A 201 -1.96 11.20 -2.83
N SER A 202 -1.27 11.41 -3.96
CA SER A 202 0.19 11.37 -4.01
C SER A 202 0.86 12.45 -3.15
N ILE A 203 0.32 13.68 -3.18
CA ILE A 203 0.82 14.79 -2.35
C ILE A 203 0.53 14.52 -0.87
N MET A 204 -0.67 14.04 -0.55
CA MET A 204 -1.04 13.68 0.82
C MET A 204 -0.14 12.59 1.36
N GLU A 205 0.13 11.54 0.58
CA GLU A 205 1.07 10.47 0.94
C GLU A 205 2.46 11.02 1.19
N ALA A 206 2.99 11.84 0.27
CA ALA A 206 4.32 12.43 0.42
C ALA A 206 4.46 13.28 1.70
N ASN A 207 3.44 14.08 2.02
CA ASN A 207 3.40 14.89 3.23
C ASN A 207 3.26 14.02 4.49
N SER A 208 2.35 13.05 4.47
CA SER A 208 2.16 12.10 5.58
C SER A 208 3.44 11.33 5.87
N LEU A 209 4.15 10.88 4.84
CA LEU A 209 5.45 10.24 4.96
C LEU A 209 6.51 11.18 5.56
N GLU A 210 6.57 12.44 5.13
CA GLU A 210 7.52 13.41 5.70
C GLU A 210 7.27 13.67 7.19
N VAL A 211 6.00 13.80 7.59
CA VAL A 211 5.62 13.95 9.00
C VAL A 211 5.93 12.69 9.80
N ALA A 212 5.58 11.51 9.28
CA ALA A 212 5.85 10.23 9.95
C ALA A 212 7.35 10.01 10.15
N VAL A 213 8.17 10.24 9.12
CA VAL A 213 9.63 10.13 9.21
C VAL A 213 10.21 11.13 10.23
N SER A 214 9.67 12.34 10.29
CA SER A 214 10.10 13.36 11.26
C SER A 214 9.75 12.95 12.68
N GLN A 215 8.54 12.46 12.91
CA GLN A 215 8.08 11.97 14.21
C GLN A 215 8.88 10.74 14.67
N ASP A 216 9.12 9.78 13.78
CA ASP A 216 9.93 8.60 14.06
C ASP A 216 11.36 8.98 14.43
N TRP A 217 11.94 9.94 13.70
CA TRP A 217 13.25 10.48 14.03
C TRP A 217 13.29 11.17 15.40
N GLU A 218 12.30 12.02 15.71
CA GLU A 218 12.21 12.67 17.02
C GLU A 218 12.06 11.66 18.15
N ASN A 219 11.20 10.66 17.97
CA ASN A 219 10.99 9.59 18.94
C ASN A 219 12.29 8.80 19.17
N GLU A 220 12.97 8.38 18.10
CA GLU A 220 14.23 7.65 18.19
C GLU A 220 15.34 8.49 18.81
N TRP A 221 15.43 9.77 18.43
CA TRP A 221 16.41 10.69 18.97
C TRP A 221 16.18 10.94 20.46
N ASN A 222 14.93 11.14 20.88
CA ASN A 222 14.59 11.39 22.29
C ASN A 222 14.81 10.15 23.16
N GLN A 223 14.54 8.95 22.65
CA GLN A 223 14.68 7.71 23.41
C GLN A 223 16.14 7.21 23.46
N ILE A 224 16.80 7.12 22.30
CA ILE A 224 18.11 6.44 22.15
C ILE A 224 19.21 7.46 21.85
N GLY A 225 18.91 8.47 21.05
CA GLY A 225 19.88 9.49 20.63
C GLY A 225 20.44 10.31 21.80
N LEU A 226 19.57 10.82 22.68
CA LEU A 226 19.97 11.60 23.87
C LEU A 226 20.84 10.77 24.83
N ALA A 227 20.49 9.50 25.05
CA ALA A 227 21.26 8.59 25.88
C ALA A 227 22.64 8.25 25.26
N SER A 228 22.77 8.33 23.94
CA SER A 228 24.01 8.02 23.23
C SER A 228 25.13 9.05 23.41
N ARG A 229 24.84 10.25 23.96
CA ARG A 229 25.79 11.38 24.13
C ARG A 229 26.56 11.76 22.86
N LEU A 230 26.06 11.35 21.69
CA LEU A 230 26.64 11.67 20.39
C LEU A 230 25.98 12.93 19.83
N SER A 231 26.63 13.60 18.89
CA SER A 231 25.95 14.61 18.09
C SER A 231 24.91 13.94 17.17
N GLN A 232 23.88 14.68 16.76
CA GLN A 232 22.86 14.18 15.82
C GLN A 232 23.48 13.66 14.51
N GLN A 233 24.55 14.32 14.02
CA GLN A 233 25.22 13.92 12.78
C GLN A 233 26.00 12.62 12.94
N GLU A 234 26.72 12.44 14.06
CA GLU A 234 27.46 11.20 14.33
C GLU A 234 26.53 10.02 14.59
N PHE A 235 25.39 10.25 15.25
CA PHE A 235 24.39 9.22 15.47
C PHE A 235 23.79 8.75 14.14
N LYS A 236 23.42 9.69 13.25
CA LYS A 236 22.96 9.36 11.89
C LYS A 236 24.02 8.57 11.11
N LYS A 237 25.29 8.98 11.18
CA LYS A 237 26.39 8.28 10.50
C LYS A 237 26.56 6.86 11.02
N ARG A 238 26.61 6.66 12.34
CA ARG A 238 26.71 5.32 12.95
C ARG A 238 25.50 4.45 12.65
N LYS A 239 24.29 5.00 12.65
CA LYS A 239 23.07 4.27 12.28
C LYS A 239 23.14 3.83 10.83
N TYR A 240 23.55 4.72 9.93
CA TYR A 240 23.74 4.40 8.51
C TYR A 240 24.78 3.29 8.30
N GLU A 241 25.94 3.37 8.96
CA GLU A 241 26.97 2.33 8.91
C GLU A 241 26.46 0.97 9.44
N LYS A 242 25.70 0.97 10.55
CA LYS A 242 25.08 -0.24 11.09
C LYS A 242 24.06 -0.85 10.11
N LEU A 243 23.21 -0.02 9.50
CA LEU A 243 22.22 -0.47 8.52
C LEU A 243 22.90 -1.03 7.27
N LEU A 244 23.93 -0.35 6.74
CA LEU A 244 24.72 -0.85 5.62
C LEU A 244 25.36 -2.19 5.93
N LYS A 245 25.95 -2.34 7.13
CA LYS A 245 26.52 -3.61 7.56
C LYS A 245 25.44 -4.69 7.61
N MET A 246 24.29 -4.40 8.20
CA MET A 246 23.18 -5.35 8.30
C MET A 246 22.64 -5.77 6.92
N ILE A 247 22.52 -4.83 5.97
CA ILE A 247 22.12 -5.12 4.58
C ILE A 247 23.18 -6.00 3.90
N LYS A 248 24.46 -5.66 4.05
CA LYS A 248 25.57 -6.45 3.50
C LYS A 248 25.55 -7.87 4.06
N ASP A 249 25.41 -8.02 5.37
CA ASP A 249 25.39 -9.31 6.04
C ASP A 249 24.17 -10.15 5.58
N ARG A 250 23.00 -9.53 5.38
CA ARG A 250 21.80 -10.19 4.82
C ARG A 250 22.02 -10.65 3.38
N LEU A 251 22.55 -9.79 2.51
CA LEU A 251 22.83 -10.15 1.12
C LEU A 251 23.85 -11.30 1.03
N GLN A 252 24.88 -11.29 1.89
CA GLN A 252 25.85 -12.37 1.96
C GLN A 252 25.21 -13.67 2.46
N GLN A 253 24.32 -13.59 3.45
CA GLN A 253 23.58 -14.75 3.95
C GLN A 253 22.68 -15.36 2.87
N ASP A 254 21.93 -14.54 2.15
CA ASP A 254 21.04 -14.99 1.08
C ASP A 254 21.84 -15.59 -0.08
N SER A 255 22.97 -14.99 -0.45
CA SER A 255 23.89 -15.55 -1.46
C SER A 255 24.44 -16.92 -1.04
N GLN A 256 24.83 -17.08 0.24
CA GLN A 256 25.31 -18.37 0.76
C GLN A 256 24.20 -19.43 0.85
N LEU A 257 22.96 -19.02 1.13
CA LEU A 257 21.81 -19.93 1.11
C LEU A 257 21.52 -20.40 -0.31
N GLN A 258 21.57 -19.50 -1.29
CA GLN A 258 21.40 -19.85 -2.70
C GLN A 258 22.50 -20.80 -3.18
N GLU A 259 23.77 -20.53 -2.87
CA GLU A 259 24.89 -21.43 -3.22
C GLU A 259 24.74 -22.82 -2.58
N LYS A 260 24.25 -22.91 -1.35
CA LYS A 260 23.99 -24.19 -0.68
C LYS A 260 22.83 -24.95 -1.32
N ILE A 261 21.77 -24.27 -1.71
CA ILE A 261 20.64 -24.86 -2.43
C ILE A 261 21.14 -25.39 -3.78
N ASP A 262 21.82 -24.57 -4.57
CA ASP A 262 22.32 -24.95 -5.89
C ASP A 262 23.34 -26.10 -5.82
N SER A 263 24.21 -26.11 -4.80
CA SER A 263 25.15 -27.20 -4.55
C SER A 263 24.46 -28.50 -4.12
N GLN A 264 23.45 -28.42 -3.24
CA GLN A 264 22.70 -29.60 -2.79
C GLN A 264 21.82 -30.17 -3.90
N THR A 265 21.21 -29.32 -4.73
CA THR A 265 20.44 -29.75 -5.90
C THR A 265 21.37 -30.40 -6.94
N ALA A 266 22.53 -29.79 -7.24
CA ALA A 266 23.51 -30.37 -8.17
C ALA A 266 24.08 -31.72 -7.69
N ILE A 267 24.37 -31.86 -6.39
CA ILE A 267 24.83 -33.14 -5.81
C ILE A 267 23.71 -34.19 -5.82
N SER A 268 22.46 -33.81 -5.53
CA SER A 268 21.32 -34.72 -5.60
C SER A 268 21.06 -35.19 -7.03
N ASP A 269 21.17 -34.31 -8.02
CA ASP A 269 20.96 -34.62 -9.43
C ASP A 269 22.07 -35.54 -9.97
N LEU A 270 23.33 -35.29 -9.59
CA LEU A 270 24.44 -36.17 -9.93
C LEU A 270 24.29 -37.56 -9.29
N ASN A 271 23.86 -37.62 -8.02
CA ASN A 271 23.58 -38.89 -7.36
C ASN A 271 22.41 -39.62 -8.03
N GLN A 272 21.35 -38.93 -8.45
CA GLN A 272 20.26 -39.55 -9.22
C GLN A 272 20.76 -40.10 -10.56
N ILE A 273 21.59 -39.36 -11.29
CA ILE A 273 22.18 -39.82 -12.56
C ILE A 273 23.07 -41.06 -12.32
N LEU A 274 23.91 -41.06 -11.30
CA LEU A 274 24.75 -42.21 -10.95
C LEU A 274 23.91 -43.43 -10.54
N THR A 275 22.85 -43.24 -9.77
CA THR A 275 21.93 -44.35 -9.43
C THR A 275 21.18 -44.89 -10.66
N ASN A 276 20.81 -44.03 -11.61
CA ASN A 276 20.19 -44.45 -12.87
C ASN A 276 21.18 -45.21 -13.78
N ILE A 277 22.46 -44.87 -13.74
CA ILE A 277 23.53 -45.60 -14.45
C ILE A 277 23.85 -46.93 -13.75
N GLU A 278 23.92 -46.95 -12.42
CA GLU A 278 24.15 -48.17 -11.65
C GLU A 278 23.00 -49.17 -11.76
N THR A 279 21.76 -48.68 -11.83
CA THR A 279 20.57 -49.55 -12.07
C THR A 279 20.56 -50.11 -13.50
N GLN A 280 21.08 -49.38 -14.49
CA GLN A 280 21.32 -49.92 -15.83
C GLN A 280 22.44 -50.97 -15.85
N ASN A 281 23.48 -50.84 -15.02
CA ASN A 281 24.59 -51.80 -14.96
C ASN A 281 24.30 -53.04 -14.09
N LYS A 282 23.42 -52.96 -13.09
CA LYS A 282 23.01 -54.11 -12.26
C LYS A 282 21.95 -54.99 -12.91
N THR A 283 21.25 -54.51 -13.95
CA THR A 283 20.35 -55.30 -14.77
C THR A 283 21.09 -55.84 -16.00
N GLY A 284 22.06 -56.72 -15.74
CA GLY A 284 22.55 -57.62 -16.77
C GLY A 284 21.39 -58.42 -17.35
N ASN A 285 21.24 -58.35 -18.67
CA ASN A 285 20.41 -59.23 -19.50
C ASN A 285 18.93 -58.87 -19.71
N VAL A 286 18.62 -57.66 -20.19
CA VAL A 286 17.43 -57.43 -21.03
C VAL A 286 17.79 -56.54 -22.21
N LYS A 287 17.63 -57.04 -23.44
CA LYS A 287 17.71 -56.26 -24.68
C LYS A 287 16.58 -55.21 -24.68
N THR A 288 16.84 -54.03 -24.14
CA THR A 288 15.93 -52.89 -24.26
C THR A 288 16.25 -52.12 -25.52
N LYS A 289 15.20 -51.92 -26.32
CA LYS A 289 15.22 -51.22 -27.60
C LYS A 289 15.78 -49.81 -27.37
N GLY A 290 16.79 -49.43 -28.16
CA GLY A 290 17.35 -48.09 -28.14
C GLY A 290 16.28 -47.01 -28.30
N SER A 291 16.56 -45.84 -27.73
CA SER A 291 15.73 -44.62 -27.81
C SER A 291 15.22 -44.39 -29.24
N ARG A 292 13.95 -44.00 -29.38
CA ARG A 292 13.22 -43.83 -30.66
C ARG A 292 13.97 -42.97 -31.70
N PHE A 293 14.88 -42.12 -31.26
CA PHE A 293 15.74 -41.29 -32.11
C PHE A 293 16.85 -42.09 -32.84
N ALA A 294 17.47 -43.07 -32.20
CA ALA A 294 18.50 -43.89 -32.85
C ALA A 294 17.93 -44.90 -33.87
N HIS A 295 16.66 -45.29 -33.70
CA HIS A 295 16.01 -46.23 -34.61
C HIS A 295 15.45 -45.55 -35.88
N THR A 296 15.14 -44.26 -35.81
CA THR A 296 14.68 -43.47 -36.96
C THR A 296 15.84 -43.11 -37.88
N GLU A 297 17.00 -42.74 -37.32
CA GLU A 297 18.22 -42.48 -38.08
C GLU A 297 18.69 -43.71 -38.87
N LYS A 298 18.76 -44.89 -38.24
CA LYS A 298 19.17 -46.13 -38.94
C LYS A 298 18.17 -46.63 -39.98
N LEU A 299 16.88 -46.34 -39.82
CA LEU A 299 15.86 -46.68 -40.81
C LEU A 299 15.87 -45.74 -42.03
N GLN A 300 16.31 -44.49 -41.86
CA GLN A 300 16.46 -43.55 -42.98
C GLN A 300 17.67 -43.90 -43.86
N TYR A 301 18.82 -44.22 -43.25
CA TYR A 301 20.01 -44.59 -44.03
C TYR A 301 19.89 -45.95 -44.74
N ALA A 302 19.24 -46.94 -44.14
CA ALA A 302 19.05 -48.25 -44.80
C ALA A 302 18.04 -48.19 -45.96
N LYS A 303 17.03 -47.32 -45.89
CA LYS A 303 16.06 -47.13 -46.99
C LYS A 303 16.66 -46.35 -48.16
N ASP A 304 17.59 -45.44 -47.89
CA ASP A 304 18.27 -44.67 -48.93
C ASP A 304 19.30 -45.52 -49.67
N GLU A 305 19.98 -46.49 -49.03
CA GLU A 305 20.87 -47.44 -49.72
C GLU A 305 20.13 -48.42 -50.65
N GLU A 306 18.96 -48.93 -50.26
CA GLU A 306 18.16 -49.82 -51.13
C GLU A 306 17.46 -49.09 -52.29
N LYS A 307 17.04 -47.83 -52.08
CA LYS A 307 16.47 -46.99 -53.16
C LYS A 307 17.54 -46.47 -54.13
N THR A 308 18.76 -46.22 -53.68
CA THR A 308 19.85 -45.73 -54.54
C THR A 308 20.49 -46.82 -55.39
N MET A 309 20.31 -48.11 -55.06
CA MET A 309 20.89 -49.23 -55.82
C MET A 309 19.96 -49.81 -56.92
N SER A 310 18.67 -49.45 -56.93
CA SER A 310 17.70 -49.93 -57.95
C SER A 310 17.32 -48.89 -59.01
N GLN A 311 18.03 -47.76 -59.10
CA GLN A 311 17.73 -46.69 -60.06
C GLN A 311 19.01 -46.14 -60.72
N ILE A 312 19.80 -47.01 -61.36
CA ILE A 312 20.88 -46.57 -62.25
C ILE A 312 20.78 -47.26 -63.61
N GLY A 313 20.41 -46.46 -64.60
CA GLY A 313 20.69 -46.63 -66.03
C GLY A 313 19.87 -45.66 -66.89
N PRO A 314 20.43 -45.06 -67.95
CA PRO A 314 21.71 -44.36 -68.03
C PRO A 314 21.55 -42.94 -68.65
N ALA A 315 22.08 -41.89 -68.01
CA ALA A 315 22.41 -40.61 -68.68
C ALA A 315 23.25 -39.71 -67.75
N VAL A 316 24.47 -39.44 -68.19
CA VAL A 316 25.49 -38.48 -67.71
C VAL A 316 24.94 -37.02 -67.83
N PRO A 317 25.33 -35.99 -67.04
CA PRO A 317 26.68 -35.71 -66.53
C PRO A 317 26.85 -35.37 -65.04
N GLU A 318 28.08 -35.67 -64.60
CA GLU A 318 28.74 -35.25 -63.37
C GLU A 318 28.76 -33.72 -63.21
N LYS A 319 28.44 -33.24 -62.02
CA LYS A 319 29.02 -32.03 -61.42
C LYS A 319 29.28 -32.27 -59.93
N ASP A 320 30.57 -32.24 -59.62
CA ASP A 320 31.22 -31.89 -58.36
C ASP A 320 30.85 -32.72 -57.12
N LYS A 321 31.45 -33.90 -57.05
CA LYS A 321 31.92 -34.48 -55.79
C LYS A 321 33.22 -33.75 -55.43
N ASP A 322 33.17 -32.79 -54.51
CA ASP A 322 34.38 -32.18 -53.93
C ASP A 322 35.33 -33.31 -53.48
N THR A 323 36.52 -33.36 -54.05
CA THR A 323 37.57 -34.32 -53.67
C THR A 323 37.94 -34.14 -52.19
N GLU A 324 38.31 -35.24 -51.51
CA GLU A 324 38.70 -35.26 -50.09
C GLU A 324 39.76 -34.18 -49.73
N GLU A 325 40.62 -33.85 -50.70
CA GLU A 325 41.63 -32.79 -50.62
C GLU A 325 41.05 -31.36 -50.53
N GLU A 326 39.89 -31.11 -51.14
CA GLU A 326 39.22 -29.80 -51.14
C GLU A 326 38.42 -29.57 -49.85
N LEU A 327 37.85 -30.64 -49.29
CA LEU A 327 37.25 -30.64 -47.95
C LEU A 327 38.30 -30.38 -46.87
N GLU A 328 39.49 -30.97 -47.01
CA GLU A 328 40.59 -30.75 -46.06
C GLU A 328 41.19 -29.34 -46.18
N LYS A 329 41.21 -28.78 -47.39
CA LYS A 329 41.57 -27.37 -47.61
C LYS A 329 40.59 -26.41 -46.95
N LYS A 330 39.27 -26.61 -47.10
CA LYS A 330 38.23 -25.82 -46.43
C LYS A 330 38.36 -25.89 -44.89
N ARG A 331 38.63 -27.08 -44.35
CA ARG A 331 38.88 -27.27 -42.90
C ARG A 331 40.13 -26.54 -42.43
N LYS A 332 41.22 -26.55 -43.20
CA LYS A 332 42.45 -25.81 -42.87
C LYS A 332 42.23 -24.31 -42.91
N GLU A 333 41.53 -23.80 -43.93
CA GLU A 333 41.16 -22.39 -44.05
C GLU A 333 40.27 -21.93 -42.88
N GLU A 334 39.31 -22.76 -42.45
CA GLU A 334 38.47 -22.48 -41.27
C GLU A 334 39.30 -22.44 -39.98
N VAL A 335 40.20 -23.42 -39.77
CA VAL A 335 41.10 -23.43 -38.61
C VAL A 335 42.04 -22.23 -38.61
N ASP A 336 42.55 -21.83 -39.77
CA ASP A 336 43.40 -20.64 -39.89
C ASP A 336 42.60 -19.37 -39.61
N SER A 337 41.35 -19.27 -40.09
CA SER A 337 40.46 -18.15 -39.78
C SER A 337 40.20 -18.03 -38.27
N LEU A 338 39.88 -19.13 -37.59
CA LEU A 338 39.65 -19.15 -36.15
C LEU A 338 40.92 -18.83 -35.36
N ARG A 339 42.09 -19.27 -35.83
CA ARG A 339 43.38 -18.89 -35.24
C ARG A 339 43.65 -17.39 -35.35
N THR A 340 43.31 -16.77 -36.48
CA THR A 340 43.44 -15.32 -36.63
C THR A 340 42.47 -14.55 -35.73
N GLU A 341 41.24 -15.04 -35.58
CA GLU A 341 40.25 -14.44 -34.68
C GLU A 341 40.67 -14.54 -33.21
N LEU A 342 41.15 -15.71 -32.78
CA LEU A 342 41.72 -15.88 -31.44
C LEU A 342 42.91 -14.95 -31.19
N SER A 343 43.85 -14.85 -32.14
CA SER A 343 44.98 -13.93 -32.02
C SER A 343 44.54 -12.47 -31.91
N SER A 344 43.49 -12.07 -32.63
CA SER A 344 42.92 -10.73 -32.57
C SER A 344 42.26 -10.46 -31.20
N ILE A 345 41.48 -11.42 -30.69
CA ILE A 345 40.84 -11.31 -29.37
C ILE A 345 41.88 -11.25 -28.26
N THR A 346 42.94 -12.06 -28.33
CA THR A 346 44.04 -12.04 -27.35
C THR A 346 44.75 -10.68 -27.33
N ALA A 347 45.05 -10.10 -28.50
CA ALA A 347 45.63 -8.76 -28.58
C ALA A 347 44.68 -7.68 -28.03
N GLY A 348 43.37 -7.84 -28.23
CA GLY A 348 42.34 -6.97 -27.64
C GLY A 348 42.30 -7.04 -26.12
N LEU A 349 42.42 -8.24 -25.54
CA LEU A 349 42.47 -8.44 -24.10
C LEU A 349 43.73 -7.82 -23.48
N GLU A 350 44.90 -8.00 -24.11
CA GLU A 350 46.15 -7.37 -23.65
C GLU A 350 46.05 -5.84 -23.64
N LYS A 351 45.45 -5.25 -24.69
CA LYS A 351 45.20 -3.81 -24.74
C LYS A 351 44.27 -3.35 -23.60
N LEU A 352 43.20 -4.09 -23.36
CA LEU A 352 42.24 -3.76 -22.30
C LEU A 352 42.89 -3.89 -20.90
N GLU A 353 43.78 -4.88 -20.71
CA GLU A 353 44.54 -5.03 -19.48
C GLU A 353 45.46 -3.83 -19.22
N LEU A 354 46.12 -3.30 -20.26
CA LEU A 354 46.92 -2.08 -20.17
C LEU A 354 46.06 -0.86 -19.83
N GLU A 355 44.87 -0.73 -20.43
CA GLU A 355 43.93 0.35 -20.10
C GLU A 355 43.46 0.25 -18.64
N VAL A 356 43.12 -0.95 -18.15
CA VAL A 356 42.74 -1.18 -16.75
C VAL A 356 43.88 -0.81 -15.81
N LYS A 357 45.13 -1.17 -16.13
CA LYS A 357 46.30 -0.76 -15.34
C LYS A 357 46.44 0.75 -15.29
N LYS A 358 46.32 1.43 -16.44
CA LYS A 358 46.36 2.91 -16.54
C LYS A 358 45.24 3.59 -15.74
N PHE A 359 44.03 3.05 -15.78
CA PHE A 359 42.94 3.58 -14.96
C PHE A 359 43.14 3.31 -13.47
N SER A 360 43.79 2.20 -13.10
CA SER A 360 44.10 1.89 -11.70
C SER A 360 45.13 2.86 -11.12
N THR A 361 46.17 3.20 -11.88
CA THR A 361 47.19 4.17 -11.44
C THR A 361 46.58 5.57 -11.32
N GLY A 362 45.78 5.99 -12.32
CA GLY A 362 45.09 7.29 -12.27
C GLY A 362 44.08 7.39 -11.12
N ARG A 363 43.43 6.27 -10.75
CA ARG A 363 42.56 6.22 -9.57
C ARG A 363 43.35 6.43 -8.27
N GLN A 364 44.50 5.78 -8.14
CA GLN A 364 45.36 5.90 -6.97
C GLN A 364 45.92 7.33 -6.82
N GLU A 365 46.36 7.94 -7.92
CA GLU A 365 46.81 9.34 -7.95
C GLU A 365 45.69 10.30 -7.51
N MET A 366 44.47 10.11 -8.01
CA MET A 366 43.32 10.94 -7.65
C MET A 366 42.87 10.73 -6.18
N GLU A 367 42.98 9.50 -5.66
CA GLU A 367 42.72 9.20 -4.25
C GLU A 367 43.73 9.90 -3.32
N GLU A 368 45.01 9.92 -3.70
CA GLU A 368 46.06 10.62 -2.95
C GLU A 368 45.86 12.14 -3.00
N GLU A 369 45.51 12.70 -4.16
CA GLU A 369 45.17 14.11 -4.29
C GLU A 369 43.96 14.47 -3.39
N MET A 370 42.90 13.68 -3.44
CA MET A 370 41.72 13.86 -2.59
C MET A 370 42.06 13.80 -1.08
N ALA A 371 42.97 12.90 -0.67
CA ALA A 371 43.44 12.82 0.70
C ALA A 371 44.23 14.08 1.11
N SER A 372 45.12 14.56 0.24
CA SER A 372 45.91 15.78 0.47
C SER A 372 45.02 17.04 0.59
N GLN A 373 44.01 17.17 -0.29
CA GLN A 373 43.07 18.29 -0.27
C GLN A 373 42.21 18.27 1.00
N LYS A 374 41.74 17.09 1.44
CA LYS A 374 40.99 16.95 2.70
C LYS A 374 41.81 17.41 3.90
N LYS A 375 43.08 17.02 3.99
CA LYS A 375 43.99 17.47 5.06
C LYS A 375 44.16 18.99 5.04
N SER A 376 44.35 19.59 3.86
CA SER A 376 44.45 21.06 3.73
C SER A 376 43.17 21.77 4.15
N ILE A 377 42.00 21.23 3.82
CA ILE A 377 40.70 21.78 4.27
C ILE A 377 40.57 21.70 5.79
N GLU A 378 40.98 20.59 6.40
CA GLU A 378 40.95 20.40 7.86
C GLU A 378 41.87 21.40 8.58
N GLU A 379 43.09 21.60 8.08
CA GLU A 379 44.04 22.60 8.58
C GLU A 379 43.47 24.02 8.46
N LYS A 380 42.91 24.39 7.30
CA LYS A 380 42.28 25.70 7.09
C LYS A 380 41.07 25.91 8.00
N ASN A 381 40.26 24.89 8.21
CA ASN A 381 39.11 24.94 9.12
C ASN A 381 39.55 25.09 10.58
N ALA A 382 40.61 24.40 11.01
CA ALA A 382 41.18 24.57 12.34
C ALA A 382 41.72 26.00 12.54
N ALA A 383 42.48 26.51 11.58
CA ALA A 383 42.97 27.90 11.59
C ALA A 383 41.83 28.91 11.63
N TYR A 384 40.76 28.71 10.85
CA TYR A 384 39.57 29.55 10.87
C TYR A 384 38.88 29.53 12.23
N LYS A 385 38.71 28.36 12.87
CA LYS A 385 38.13 28.24 14.21
C LYS A 385 38.93 28.99 15.26
N VAL A 386 40.25 28.91 15.22
CA VAL A 386 41.13 29.67 16.12
C VAL A 386 40.95 31.16 15.89
N LYS A 387 41.03 31.64 14.64
CA LYS A 387 40.81 33.05 14.30
C LYS A 387 39.46 33.57 14.77
N LYS A 388 38.40 32.77 14.60
CA LYS A 388 37.05 33.11 15.07
C LYS A 388 37.02 33.26 16.60
N ARG A 389 37.55 32.28 17.34
CA ARG A 389 37.63 32.37 18.81
C ARG A 389 38.46 33.56 19.27
N THR A 390 39.57 33.88 18.60
CA THR A 390 40.35 35.07 18.90
C THR A 390 39.56 36.35 18.68
N LEU A 391 38.75 36.42 17.61
CA LEU A 391 37.88 37.56 17.34
C LEU A 391 36.77 37.70 18.39
N ASP A 392 36.16 36.58 18.80
CA ASP A 392 35.12 36.55 19.85
C ASP A 392 35.66 36.98 21.23
N LEU A 393 36.96 36.78 21.48
CA LEU A 393 37.64 37.15 22.73
C LEU A 393 38.13 38.62 22.76
N LEU A 394 38.04 39.35 21.66
CA LEU A 394 38.40 40.77 21.63
C LEU A 394 37.25 41.60 22.24
N PRO A 395 37.47 42.32 23.36
CA PRO A 395 36.48 43.24 23.89
C PRO A 395 36.22 44.36 22.85
N GLU A 396 34.95 44.65 22.60
CA GLU A 396 34.52 45.71 21.68
C GLU A 396 34.98 45.52 20.21
N ALA A 397 35.14 44.28 19.73
CA ALA A 397 35.54 44.01 18.34
C ALA A 397 34.62 44.69 17.31
N GLU A 398 33.30 44.60 17.48
CA GLU A 398 32.32 45.22 16.57
C GLU A 398 32.38 46.76 16.62
N ALA A 399 32.48 47.36 17.81
CA ALA A 399 32.60 48.81 17.96
C ALA A 399 33.92 49.34 17.38
N ASN A 400 35.02 48.58 17.48
CA ASN A 400 36.29 48.94 16.88
C ASN A 400 36.27 48.81 15.35
N ILE A 401 35.60 47.80 14.80
CA ILE A 401 35.38 47.66 13.35
C ILE A 401 34.52 48.82 12.83
N GLU A 402 33.47 49.21 13.55
CA GLU A 402 32.61 50.33 13.17
C GLU A 402 33.39 51.66 13.18
N LYS A 403 34.21 51.92 14.21
CA LYS A 403 35.11 53.08 14.25
C LYS A 403 36.08 53.09 13.06
N LEU A 404 36.65 51.94 12.69
CA LEU A 404 37.55 51.82 11.54
C LEU A 404 36.82 52.05 10.20
N GLN A 405 35.58 51.58 10.04
CA GLN A 405 34.77 51.85 8.85
C GLN A 405 34.37 53.33 8.74
N VAL A 406 34.08 53.99 9.87
CA VAL A 406 33.82 55.43 9.91
C VAL A 406 35.06 56.21 9.50
N LEU A 407 36.25 55.80 9.97
CA LEU A 407 37.51 56.37 9.54
C LEU A 407 37.77 56.15 8.05
N GLU A 408 37.56 54.94 7.52
CA GLU A 408 37.72 54.66 6.10
C GLU A 408 36.79 55.53 5.23
N LYS A 409 35.52 55.65 5.63
CA LYS A 409 34.54 56.52 4.96
C LYS A 409 34.93 58.00 5.06
N SER A 410 35.47 58.44 6.20
CA SER A 410 35.92 59.83 6.36
C SER A 410 37.16 60.12 5.52
N PHE A 411 38.12 59.20 5.45
CA PHE A 411 39.27 59.29 4.55
C PHE A 411 38.83 59.31 3.09
N LEU A 412 37.93 58.41 2.65
CA LEU A 412 37.36 58.42 1.30
C LEU A 412 36.64 59.73 0.98
N LYS A 413 35.85 60.25 1.92
CA LYS A 413 35.16 61.54 1.76
C LYS A 413 36.16 62.70 1.66
N GLN A 414 37.24 62.68 2.44
CA GLN A 414 38.27 63.71 2.40
C GLN A 414 39.07 63.65 1.09
N TYR A 415 39.36 62.46 0.57
CA TYR A 415 39.97 62.24 -0.75
C TYR A 415 39.04 62.67 -1.90
N LEU A 416 37.73 62.42 -1.80
CA LEU A 416 36.76 62.84 -2.82
C LEU A 416 36.50 64.36 -2.79
N CYS A 417 36.51 64.98 -1.62
CA CYS A 417 36.32 66.43 -1.47
C CYS A 417 37.56 67.24 -1.88
N SER A 418 38.76 66.66 -1.76
CA SER A 418 40.00 67.30 -2.24
C SER A 418 40.22 67.15 -3.76
N SER A 419 39.56 66.18 -4.40
CA SER A 419 39.69 65.91 -5.85
C SER A 419 38.64 66.61 -6.73
N PHE A 420 37.59 67.20 -6.15
CA PHE A 420 36.59 67.99 -6.89
C PHE A 420 36.59 69.47 -6.44
N ARG A 421 37.51 70.27 -7.00
CA ARG A 421 37.24 71.71 -7.20
C ARG A 421 36.45 71.86 -8.51
N PRO A 422 35.32 72.59 -8.54
CA PRO A 422 34.65 72.91 -9.78
C PRO A 422 35.43 74.03 -10.48
N CYS A 423 36.17 73.68 -11.53
CA CYS A 423 36.66 74.65 -12.50
C CYS A 423 35.60 74.79 -13.60
N ASP A 424 34.88 75.91 -13.55
CA ASP A 424 34.30 76.54 -14.72
C ASP A 424 35.37 76.65 -15.82
N LEU A 425 35.01 76.34 -17.07
CA LEU A 425 35.53 76.93 -18.32
C LEU A 425 35.09 76.09 -19.53
N TYR A 426 33.98 76.51 -20.16
CA TYR A 426 33.81 76.38 -21.61
C TYR A 426 33.62 77.81 -22.15
N GLY A 427 34.61 78.30 -22.89
CA GLY A 427 34.57 79.66 -23.44
C GLY A 427 35.85 80.07 -24.18
N ARG A 428 35.91 79.66 -25.45
CA ARG A 428 36.88 79.96 -26.54
C ARG A 428 38.14 79.12 -26.64
#